data_AF-A0A8T9BBI4-F1
#
_entry.id   AF-A0A8T9BBI4-F1
#
_cell.length_a   1.000
_cell.length_b   1.000
_cell.length_c   1.000
_cell.angle_alpha   90.00
_cell.angle_beta   90.00
_cell.angle_gamma   90.00
#
_symmetry.space_group_name_H-M   'P 1'
#
loop_
_entity.id
_entity.type
_entity.pdbx_description
1 polymer ?
#
loop_
_entity_poly.entity_id
_entity_poly.type
_entity_poly.pdbx_seq_one_letter_code
_entity_poly.pdbx_strand_id
1 'polypeptide(L)'
;MAVTILSTLPFWLHLLIELPASLNFFLNPAEQLSSAAPQAHALVRQYAVLLFASSLVALIFATRQVDRTSRNVAGALAVYHLAPLVRAVSRVFGGGVGYGKAFGGPWIHLAVHGLCFVGLSRMYLSRRWRRNF
;
A
#
# COMPACT_ATOMS: atom_id res chain seq x y z
N MET A 1 16.34 -19.97 -13.15
CA MET A 1 14.87 -20.02 -13.00
C MET A 1 14.32 -18.61 -13.05
N ALA A 2 13.48 -18.31 -14.05
CA ALA A 2 12.93 -16.97 -14.28
C ALA A 2 11.93 -16.55 -13.19
N VAL A 3 11.98 -15.28 -12.78
CA VAL A 3 10.92 -14.67 -11.95
C VAL A 3 9.69 -14.51 -12.83
N THR A 4 8.57 -15.14 -12.47
CA THR A 4 7.31 -14.91 -13.18
C THR A 4 6.62 -13.69 -12.56
N ILE A 5 6.40 -12.65 -13.36
CA ILE A 5 5.76 -11.40 -12.93
C ILE A 5 4.45 -11.65 -12.18
N LEU A 6 3.69 -12.67 -12.60
CA LEU A 6 2.44 -13.05 -11.96
C LEU A 6 2.62 -13.50 -10.50
N SER A 7 3.72 -14.21 -10.19
CA SER A 7 4.00 -14.68 -8.83
C SER A 7 4.40 -13.55 -7.89
N THR A 8 4.94 -12.44 -8.40
CA THR A 8 5.35 -11.27 -7.62
C THR A 8 4.43 -10.06 -7.79
N LEU A 9 3.31 -10.23 -8.53
CA LEU A 9 2.35 -9.18 -8.83
C LEU A 9 1.88 -8.37 -7.62
N PRO A 10 1.60 -8.96 -6.43
CA PRO A 10 1.22 -8.18 -5.26
C PRO A 10 2.25 -7.12 -4.85
N PHE A 11 3.55 -7.39 -5.00
CA PHE A 11 4.60 -6.41 -4.72
C PHE A 11 4.67 -5.31 -5.77
N TRP A 12 4.47 -5.66 -7.05
CA TRP A 12 4.38 -4.67 -8.12
C TRP A 12 3.19 -3.73 -7.91
N LEU A 13 2.04 -4.24 -7.51
CA LEU A 13 0.86 -3.42 -7.20
C LEU A 13 1.12 -2.48 -6.02
N HIS A 14 1.72 -2.97 -4.92
CA HIS A 14 2.11 -2.11 -3.81
C HIS A 14 3.05 -0.99 -4.27
N LEU A 15 4.09 -1.33 -5.04
CA LEU A 15 5.05 -0.35 -5.57
C LEU A 15 4.36 0.71 -6.43
N LEU A 16 3.52 0.31 -7.40
CA LEU A 16 2.88 1.22 -8.35
C LEU A 16 1.87 2.17 -7.69
N ILE A 17 1.22 1.73 -6.62
CA ILE A 17 0.24 2.54 -5.89
C ILE A 17 0.93 3.45 -4.87
N GLU A 18 1.86 2.91 -4.09
CA GLU A 18 2.43 3.62 -2.95
C GLU A 18 3.61 4.53 -3.33
N LEU A 19 4.33 4.27 -4.43
CA LEU A 19 5.42 5.14 -4.86
C LEU A 19 4.92 6.55 -5.25
N PRO A 20 3.92 6.72 -6.14
CA PRO A 20 3.38 8.04 -6.43
C PRO A 20 2.76 8.72 -5.21
N ALA A 21 2.09 7.94 -4.33
CA ALA A 21 1.50 8.46 -3.10
C ALA A 21 2.58 8.99 -2.14
N SER A 22 3.69 8.27 -1.98
CA SER A 22 4.82 8.69 -1.15
C SER A 22 5.44 9.99 -1.67
N LEU A 23 5.65 10.12 -2.98
CA LEU A 23 6.15 11.35 -3.59
C LEU A 23 5.18 12.51 -3.37
N ASN A 24 3.88 12.27 -3.55
CA ASN A 24 2.86 13.30 -3.34
C ASN A 24 2.80 13.76 -1.87
N PHE A 25 2.87 12.84 -0.91
CA PHE A 25 2.87 13.20 0.52
C PHE A 25 4.11 13.99 0.91
N PHE A 26 5.26 13.68 0.30
CA PHE A 26 6.51 14.38 0.57
C PHE A 26 6.54 15.80 -0.02
N LEU A 27 6.15 15.93 -1.30
CA LEU A 27 6.20 17.17 -2.06
C LEU A 27 5.02 18.11 -1.73
N ASN A 28 3.84 17.55 -1.51
CA ASN A 28 2.58 18.28 -1.32
C ASN A 28 1.90 17.95 0.03
N PRO A 29 2.58 18.11 1.20
CA PRO A 29 2.01 17.72 2.49
C PRO A 29 0.82 18.57 2.93
N ALA A 30 0.72 19.82 2.46
CA ALA A 30 -0.40 20.72 2.75
C ALA A 30 -1.72 20.26 2.11
N GLU A 31 -1.66 19.43 1.07
CA GLU A 31 -2.85 18.88 0.41
C GLU A 31 -3.43 17.65 1.13
N GLN A 32 -2.71 17.10 2.11
CA GLN A 32 -3.08 15.83 2.75
C GLN A 32 -4.09 15.98 3.89
N LEU A 33 -4.13 17.16 4.53
CA LEU A 33 -4.94 17.44 5.70
C LEU A 33 -5.57 18.85 5.58
N SER A 34 -6.88 18.94 5.77
CA SER A 34 -7.58 20.24 5.80
C SER A 34 -7.23 20.99 7.08
N SER A 35 -6.78 22.23 6.94
CA SER A 35 -6.51 23.15 8.08
C SER A 35 -5.52 22.58 9.11
N ALA A 36 -4.44 21.95 8.64
CA ALA A 36 -3.45 21.34 9.52
C ALA A 36 -2.49 22.36 10.15
N ALA A 37 -2.11 22.12 11.41
CA ALA A 37 -1.02 22.87 12.04
C ALA A 37 0.30 22.64 11.28
N PRO A 38 1.22 23.63 11.19
CA PRO A 38 2.45 23.51 10.41
C PRO A 38 3.31 22.28 10.75
N GLN A 39 3.29 21.83 12.01
CA GLN A 39 4.04 20.66 12.49
C GLN A 39 3.51 19.34 11.89
N ALA A 40 2.23 19.29 11.50
CA ALA A 40 1.65 18.12 10.84
C ALA A 40 2.33 17.85 9.49
N HIS A 41 2.81 18.88 8.78
CA HIS A 41 3.53 18.69 7.52
C HIS A 41 4.84 17.93 7.69
N ALA A 42 5.53 18.08 8.82
CA ALA A 42 6.73 17.30 9.11
C ALA A 42 6.38 15.81 9.31
N LEU A 43 5.29 15.53 10.03
CA LEU A 43 4.79 14.15 10.22
C LEU A 43 4.34 13.52 8.90
N VAL A 44 3.65 14.28 8.03
CA VAL A 44 3.26 13.80 6.70
C VAL A 44 4.49 13.45 5.86
N ARG A 45 5.54 14.29 5.88
CA ARG A 45 6.79 13.98 5.17
C ARG A 45 7.52 12.77 5.76
N GLN A 46 7.52 12.61 7.08
CA GLN A 46 8.10 11.42 7.70
C GLN A 46 7.33 10.14 7.30
N TYR A 47 5.99 10.21 7.27
CA TYR A 47 5.15 9.12 6.80
C TYR A 47 5.39 8.83 5.31
N ALA A 48 5.62 9.87 4.49
CA ALA A 48 5.98 9.73 3.09
C ALA A 48 7.29 8.96 2.91
N VAL A 49 8.32 9.23 3.72
CA VAL A 49 9.59 8.50 3.70
C VAL A 49 9.40 7.03 4.11
N LEU A 50 8.56 6.77 5.11
CA LEU A 50 8.24 5.39 5.50
C LEU A 50 7.53 4.62 4.37
N LEU A 51 6.62 5.27 3.65
CA LEU A 51 5.91 4.69 2.52
C LEU A 51 6.82 4.47 1.30
N PHE A 52 7.77 5.38 1.07
CA PHE A 52 8.82 5.20 0.08
C PHE A 52 9.71 4.01 0.43
N ALA A 53 10.10 3.86 1.70
CA ALA A 53 10.88 2.72 2.16
C ALA A 53 10.12 1.38 1.97
N SER A 54 8.82 1.33 2.24
CA SER A 54 8.02 0.12 1.96
C SER A 54 7.94 -0.20 0.47
N SER A 55 7.92 0.84 -0.38
CA SER A 55 7.98 0.69 -1.84
C SER A 55 9.31 0.09 -2.30
N LEU A 56 10.44 0.51 -1.72
CA LEU A 56 11.76 -0.10 -1.99
C LEU A 56 11.81 -1.57 -1.53
N VAL A 57 11.26 -1.88 -0.36
CA VAL A 57 11.12 -3.27 0.11
C VAL A 57 10.30 -4.08 -0.89
N ALA A 58 9.16 -3.56 -1.35
CA ALA A 58 8.34 -4.22 -2.35
C ALA A 58 9.11 -4.44 -3.66
N LEU A 59 9.88 -3.47 -4.15
CA LEU A 59 10.71 -3.62 -5.36
C LEU A 59 11.74 -4.75 -5.25
N ILE A 60 12.39 -4.88 -4.09
CA ILE A 60 13.34 -5.98 -3.81
C ILE A 60 12.62 -7.33 -3.92
N PHE A 61 11.42 -7.45 -3.36
CA PHE A 61 10.65 -8.69 -3.41
C PHE A 61 9.95 -8.94 -4.75
N ALA A 62 9.70 -7.88 -5.53
CA ALA A 62 9.09 -7.95 -6.85
C ALA A 62 10.02 -8.58 -7.90
N THR A 63 11.33 -8.43 -7.71
CA THR A 63 12.40 -8.81 -8.65
C THR A 63 13.14 -10.09 -8.27
N ARG A 64 12.72 -10.78 -7.20
CA ARG A 64 13.30 -12.04 -6.74
C ARG A 64 12.27 -13.18 -6.74
N GLN A 65 12.76 -14.40 -6.57
CA GLN A 65 11.89 -15.56 -6.38
C GLN A 65 11.13 -15.48 -5.05
N VAL A 66 9.87 -15.91 -5.08
CA VAL A 66 9.00 -15.92 -3.89
C VAL A 66 9.43 -17.02 -2.94
N ASP A 67 9.89 -16.63 -1.76
CA ASP A 67 10.27 -17.53 -0.67
C ASP A 67 9.43 -17.28 0.59
N ARG A 68 9.81 -17.89 1.72
CA ARG A 68 9.12 -17.70 3.00
C ARG A 68 9.19 -16.24 3.47
N THR A 69 10.33 -15.59 3.28
CA THR A 69 10.53 -14.19 3.66
C THR A 69 9.64 -13.29 2.81
N SER A 70 9.55 -13.53 1.48
CA SER A 70 8.62 -12.81 0.61
C SER A 70 7.20 -12.89 1.16
N ARG A 71 6.72 -14.07 1.54
CA ARG A 71 5.35 -14.23 2.07
C ARG A 71 5.14 -13.47 3.38
N ASN A 72 6.11 -13.51 4.29
CA ASN A 72 6.02 -12.78 5.56
C ASN A 72 6.00 -11.26 5.34
N VAL A 73 6.85 -10.76 4.42
CA VAL A 73 6.87 -9.34 4.05
C VAL A 73 5.58 -8.94 3.35
N ALA A 74 5.02 -9.78 2.48
CA ALA A 74 3.71 -9.54 1.89
C ALA A 74 2.63 -9.39 2.97
N GLY A 75 2.65 -10.25 4.00
CA GLY A 75 1.75 -10.14 5.16
C GLY A 75 1.91 -8.81 5.91
N ALA A 76 3.15 -8.37 6.14
CA ALA A 76 3.41 -7.08 6.79
C ALA A 76 2.91 -5.89 5.96
N LEU A 77 3.17 -5.89 4.65
CA LEU A 77 2.69 -4.85 3.74
C LEU A 77 1.16 -4.87 3.58
N ALA A 78 0.52 -6.04 3.71
CA ALA A 78 -0.95 -6.13 3.69
C ALA A 78 -1.58 -5.32 4.83
N VAL A 79 -0.98 -5.35 6.03
CA VAL A 79 -1.51 -4.61 7.21
C VAL A 79 -1.58 -3.10 6.92
N TYR A 80 -0.59 -2.55 6.22
CA TYR A 80 -0.60 -1.14 5.84
C TYR A 80 -1.88 -0.76 5.07
N HIS A 81 -2.33 -1.60 4.13
CA HIS A 81 -3.49 -1.31 3.29
C HIS A 81 -4.83 -1.31 4.03
N LEU A 82 -4.90 -1.83 5.27
CA LEU A 82 -6.10 -1.70 6.10
C LEU A 82 -6.42 -0.24 6.43
N ALA A 83 -5.42 0.59 6.71
CA ALA A 83 -5.66 1.99 7.09
C ALA A 83 -6.24 2.83 5.93
N PRO A 84 -5.68 2.80 4.70
CA PRO A 84 -6.32 3.41 3.54
C PRO A 84 -7.71 2.85 3.22
N LEU A 85 -7.94 1.54 3.42
CA LEU A 85 -9.26 0.92 3.25
C LEU A 85 -10.29 1.50 4.23
N VAL A 86 -9.98 1.53 5.53
CA VAL A 86 -10.86 2.12 6.55
C VAL A 86 -11.13 3.60 6.25
N ARG A 87 -10.10 4.35 5.83
CA ARG A 87 -10.25 5.75 5.41
C ARG A 87 -11.13 5.91 4.16
N ALA A 88 -11.04 5.01 3.18
CA ALA A 88 -11.86 5.05 1.99
C ALA A 88 -13.33 4.69 2.31
N VAL A 89 -13.55 3.63 3.09
CA VAL A 89 -14.88 3.20 3.56
C VAL A 89 -15.57 4.32 4.34
N SER A 90 -14.89 4.90 5.33
CA SER A 90 -15.46 6.01 6.12
C SER A 90 -15.86 7.22 5.25
N ARG A 91 -15.13 7.51 4.18
CA ARG A 91 -15.51 8.56 3.21
C ARG A 91 -16.69 8.19 2.33
N VAL A 92 -16.77 6.93 1.89
CA VAL A 92 -17.89 6.43 1.08
C VAL A 92 -19.19 6.44 1.88
N PHE A 93 -19.17 5.95 3.12
CA PHE A 93 -20.38 5.83 3.95
C PHE A 93 -20.69 7.06 4.80
N GLY A 94 -19.70 7.91 5.07
CA GLY A 94 -19.86 9.11 5.91
C GLY A 94 -20.43 10.33 5.18
N GLY A 95 -20.77 10.24 3.89
CA GLY A 95 -21.40 11.33 3.13
C GLY A 95 -20.55 12.60 2.97
N GLY A 96 -19.25 12.54 3.25
CA GLY A 96 -18.35 13.70 3.26
C GLY A 96 -18.14 14.29 1.88
N VAL A 97 -18.85 15.39 1.58
CA VAL A 97 -18.61 16.24 0.42
C VAL A 97 -17.26 16.96 0.59
N GLY A 98 -16.27 16.52 -0.17
CA GLY A 98 -15.05 17.29 -0.47
C GLY A 98 -13.97 17.29 0.61
N TYR A 99 -12.84 16.62 0.32
CA TYR A 99 -11.51 17.26 0.32
C TYR A 99 -10.45 16.28 -0.20
N GLY A 100 -9.60 16.77 -1.11
CA GLY A 100 -8.46 16.08 -1.72
C GLY A 100 -8.78 15.39 -3.04
N LYS A 101 -8.60 16.10 -4.17
CA LYS A 101 -8.52 15.52 -5.54
C LYS A 101 -7.20 14.73 -5.74
N ALA A 102 -6.72 14.02 -4.71
CA ALA A 102 -5.52 13.22 -4.83
C ALA A 102 -5.89 11.88 -5.48
N PHE A 103 -5.70 11.82 -6.81
CA PHE A 103 -5.78 10.65 -7.68
C PHE A 103 -6.91 9.65 -7.36
N GLY A 104 -8.08 9.95 -7.91
CA GLY A 104 -9.26 9.08 -7.87
C GLY A 104 -10.09 9.27 -6.60
N GLY A 105 -11.42 9.28 -6.73
CA GLY A 105 -12.32 9.44 -5.59
C GLY A 105 -12.22 8.29 -4.57
N PRO A 106 -12.97 8.36 -3.45
CA PRO A 106 -12.94 7.33 -2.39
C PRO A 106 -13.11 5.89 -2.89
N TRP A 107 -13.91 5.69 -3.95
CA TRP A 107 -14.09 4.39 -4.61
C TRP A 107 -12.84 3.83 -5.27
N ILE A 108 -12.01 4.70 -5.89
CA ILE A 108 -10.76 4.27 -6.52
C ILE A 108 -9.77 3.87 -5.43
N HIS A 109 -9.64 4.67 -4.36
CA HIS A 109 -8.81 4.32 -3.20
C HIS A 109 -9.23 2.98 -2.59
N LEU A 110 -10.53 2.76 -2.43
CA LEU A 110 -11.07 1.49 -1.95
C LEU A 110 -10.69 0.32 -2.87
N ALA A 111 -10.85 0.48 -4.18
CA ALA A 111 -10.54 -0.56 -5.15
C ALA A 111 -9.04 -0.90 -5.21
N VAL A 112 -8.16 0.11 -5.33
CA VAL A 112 -6.71 -0.11 -5.49
C VAL A 112 -6.09 -0.68 -4.21
N HIS A 113 -6.42 -0.13 -3.04
CA HIS A 113 -5.92 -0.66 -1.77
C HIS A 113 -6.58 -1.99 -1.40
N GLY A 114 -7.82 -2.23 -1.82
CA GLY A 114 -8.50 -3.52 -1.69
C GLY A 114 -7.82 -4.61 -2.50
N LEU A 115 -7.48 -4.33 -3.76
CA LEU A 115 -6.75 -5.25 -4.62
C LEU A 115 -5.36 -5.58 -4.05
N CYS A 116 -4.61 -4.56 -3.58
CA CYS A 116 -3.33 -4.76 -2.90
C CYS A 116 -3.48 -5.61 -1.63
N PHE A 117 -4.45 -5.28 -0.78
CA PHE A 117 -4.72 -6.01 0.46
C PHE A 117 -5.01 -7.49 0.19
N VAL A 118 -5.91 -7.78 -0.74
CA VAL A 118 -6.28 -9.16 -1.11
C VAL A 118 -5.09 -9.89 -1.73
N GLY A 119 -4.36 -9.26 -2.65
CA GLY A 119 -3.21 -9.86 -3.32
C GLY A 119 -2.08 -10.23 -2.33
N LEU A 120 -1.70 -9.30 -1.47
CA LEU A 120 -0.66 -9.50 -0.47
C LEU A 120 -1.08 -10.50 0.61
N SER A 121 -2.34 -10.44 1.07
CA SER A 121 -2.90 -11.40 2.03
C SER A 121 -2.95 -12.81 1.45
N ARG A 122 -3.40 -12.96 0.20
CA ARG A 122 -3.40 -14.26 -0.48
C ARG A 122 -1.99 -14.83 -0.61
N MET A 123 -1.00 -14.00 -0.93
CA MET A 123 0.40 -14.43 -0.97
C MET A 123 0.88 -14.89 0.41
N TYR A 124 0.58 -14.14 1.47
CA TYR A 124 0.92 -14.52 2.85
C TYR A 124 0.29 -15.87 3.24
N LEU A 125 -0.98 -16.07 2.88
CA LEU A 125 -1.76 -17.28 3.19
C LEU A 125 -1.42 -18.47 2.29
N SER A 126 -0.74 -18.27 1.15
CA SER A 126 -0.34 -19.32 0.20
C SER A 126 0.69 -20.32 0.74
N ARG A 127 0.87 -20.41 2.06
CA ARG A 127 1.72 -21.40 2.74
C ARG A 127 1.36 -22.78 2.19
N ARG A 128 2.19 -23.28 1.28
CA ARG A 128 2.12 -24.63 0.75
C ARG A 128 2.26 -25.56 1.95
N TRP A 129 1.16 -26.18 2.36
CA TRP A 129 1.16 -27.27 3.34
C TRP A 129 1.91 -28.43 2.69
N ARG A 130 3.23 -28.50 2.87
CA ARG A 130 3.93 -29.77 2.71
C ARG A 130 3.51 -30.62 3.90
N ARG A 131 2.48 -31.44 3.71
CA ARG A 131 2.30 -32.66 4.49
C ARG A 131 3.56 -33.50 4.24
N ASN A 132 4.46 -33.51 5.22
CA ASN A 132 5.47 -34.55 5.30
C ASN A 132 4.90 -35.59 6.27
N PHE A 133 4.32 -36.65 5.72
CA PHE A 133 4.22 -37.96 6.34
C PHE A 133 4.66 -38.96 5.27
#